data_AF-A0A957ZG06-F1
#
_entry.id   AF-A0A957ZG06-F1
#
_cell.length_a   1.000
_cell.length_b   1.000
_cell.length_c   1.000
_cell.angle_alpha   90.00
_cell.angle_beta   90.00
_cell.angle_gamma   90.00
#
_symmetry.space_group_name_H-M   'P 1'
#
loop_
_entity.id
_entity.type
_entity.pdbx_description
1 polymer ?
#
loop_
_entity_poly.entity_id
_entity_poly.type
_entity_poly.pdbx_seq_one_letter_code
_entity_poly.pdbx_strand_id
1 'polypeptide(L)'
;KFISRYQSYHGSTLGAMSLGGTGKRKTPFEPQANGFVKVFPPTYYRDRFSSWEECNRFCAQMIEDVIIHEDPETVAAVVLEPIGNTGGTITPTVEYFQIIREICDRYNVLLIFDEIITGFGRTGHMFAAQTFGVTPDIICSGKGLSSGVMPMGAVMAREKLGEAFVGPAEAELNFAHSHTFAGNPLAAAVGCALIDELVEQDLLAKGRATGDYLATKLESLKQYGVVR
;
A
#
# COMPACT_ATOMS: atom_id res chain seq x y z
N LYS A 1 -2.52 -11.72 13.15
CA LYS A 1 -3.27 -11.80 11.89
C LYS A 1 -3.03 -10.53 11.07
N PHE A 2 -3.16 -10.60 9.75
CA PHE A 2 -3.03 -9.49 8.82
C PHE A 2 -4.29 -9.35 7.99
N ILE A 3 -4.83 -8.13 7.92
CA ILE A 3 -5.99 -7.82 7.08
C ILE A 3 -5.49 -7.13 5.81
N SER A 4 -5.91 -7.59 4.65
CA SER A 4 -5.69 -6.90 3.37
C SER A 4 -6.92 -7.02 2.48
N ARG A 5 -6.85 -6.63 1.19
CA ARG A 5 -8.02 -6.62 0.30
C ARG A 5 -8.05 -7.79 -0.67
N TYR A 6 -9.24 -8.22 -1.08
CA TYR A 6 -9.43 -8.90 -2.35
C TYR A 6 -8.97 -8.01 -3.51
N GLN A 7 -8.58 -8.64 -4.64
CA GLN A 7 -8.04 -7.96 -5.83
C GLN A 7 -6.74 -7.16 -5.60
N SER A 8 -6.06 -7.36 -4.47
CA SER A 8 -4.75 -6.77 -4.19
C SER A 8 -3.58 -7.62 -4.70
N TYR A 9 -2.40 -7.00 -4.80
CA TYR A 9 -1.13 -7.67 -5.05
C TYR A 9 -0.02 -7.09 -4.17
N HIS A 10 0.60 -7.97 -3.37
CA HIS A 10 1.65 -7.58 -2.40
C HIS A 10 2.98 -8.31 -2.62
N GLY A 11 3.11 -9.11 -3.69
CA GLY A 11 4.30 -9.88 -4.01
C GLY A 11 4.03 -11.38 -4.19
N SER A 12 5.11 -12.15 -4.35
CA SER A 12 5.05 -13.58 -4.72
C SER A 12 5.79 -14.52 -3.75
N THR A 13 6.35 -14.02 -2.64
CA THR A 13 6.80 -14.88 -1.53
C THR A 13 5.60 -15.38 -0.73
N LEU A 14 5.70 -16.50 -0.01
CA LEU A 14 4.54 -17.11 0.69
C LEU A 14 3.71 -16.12 1.53
N GLY A 15 4.33 -15.30 2.39
CA GLY A 15 3.60 -14.32 3.20
C GLY A 15 2.95 -13.20 2.36
N ALA A 16 3.72 -12.61 1.43
CA ALA A 16 3.21 -11.61 0.49
C ALA A 16 2.08 -12.12 -0.41
N MET A 17 2.17 -13.37 -0.85
CA MET A 17 1.14 -14.03 -1.65
C MET A 17 -0.11 -14.29 -0.80
N SER A 18 0.05 -14.63 0.48
CA SER A 18 -1.05 -14.77 1.43
C SER A 18 -1.73 -13.42 1.74
N LEU A 19 -1.01 -12.30 1.68
CA LEU A 19 -1.60 -10.96 1.64
C LEU A 19 -2.35 -10.69 0.33
N GLY A 20 -1.92 -11.28 -0.78
CA GLY A 20 -2.55 -11.09 -2.09
C GLY A 20 -4.02 -11.52 -2.15
N GLY A 21 -4.83 -10.69 -2.80
CA GLY A 21 -6.27 -10.89 -2.97
C GLY A 21 -6.68 -11.56 -4.28
N THR A 22 -5.74 -12.14 -5.03
CA THR A 22 -5.97 -12.66 -6.39
C THR A 22 -5.94 -14.19 -6.44
N GLY A 23 -7.12 -14.83 -6.45
CA GLY A 23 -7.25 -16.30 -6.39
C GLY A 23 -6.36 -17.06 -7.39
N LYS A 24 -6.46 -16.73 -8.69
CA LYS A 24 -5.70 -17.41 -9.76
C LYS A 24 -4.17 -17.41 -9.55
N ARG A 25 -3.63 -16.40 -8.87
CA ARG A 25 -2.19 -16.32 -8.58
C ARG A 25 -1.78 -17.22 -7.40
N LYS A 26 -2.71 -17.51 -6.49
CA LYS A 26 -2.48 -18.33 -5.29
C LYS A 26 -2.77 -19.81 -5.52
N THR A 27 -3.72 -20.14 -6.40
CA THR A 27 -4.17 -21.51 -6.67
C THR A 27 -3.04 -22.53 -6.84
N PRO A 28 -1.95 -22.27 -7.59
CA PRO A 28 -0.86 -23.24 -7.75
C PRO A 28 -0.04 -23.50 -6.48
N PHE A 29 -0.20 -22.66 -5.45
CA PHE A 29 0.62 -22.64 -4.24
C PHE A 29 -0.23 -22.88 -2.98
N GLU A 30 -1.46 -23.37 -3.11
CA GLU A 30 -2.31 -23.72 -1.97
C GLU A 30 -1.78 -24.98 -1.25
N PRO A 31 -1.92 -25.06 0.10
CA PRO A 31 -2.53 -24.07 0.99
C PRO A 31 -1.61 -22.87 1.29
N GLN A 32 -2.20 -21.67 1.36
CA GLN A 32 -1.51 -20.44 1.82
C GLN A 32 -1.23 -20.43 3.33
N ALA A 33 -0.47 -19.44 3.80
CA ALA A 33 -0.18 -19.28 5.23
C ALA A 33 -1.43 -18.87 6.04
N ASN A 34 -1.48 -19.27 7.31
CA ASN A 34 -2.56 -18.93 8.23
C ASN A 34 -2.50 -17.47 8.70
N GLY A 35 -3.62 -16.95 9.17
CA GLY A 35 -3.70 -15.62 9.80
C GLY A 35 -3.75 -14.46 8.82
N PHE A 36 -4.12 -14.69 7.55
CA PHE A 36 -4.31 -13.67 6.54
C PHE A 36 -5.79 -13.55 6.17
N VAL A 37 -6.42 -12.46 6.60
CA VAL A 37 -7.85 -12.17 6.40
C VAL A 37 -8.01 -11.18 5.24
N LYS A 38 -9.16 -11.20 4.57
CA LYS A 38 -9.43 -10.36 3.40
C LYS A 38 -10.77 -9.64 3.53
N VAL A 39 -10.76 -8.34 3.25
CA VAL A 39 -11.96 -7.52 3.03
C VAL A 39 -12.14 -7.22 1.54
N PHE A 40 -13.35 -6.90 1.13
CA PHE A 40 -13.58 -6.49 -0.25
C PHE A 40 -13.14 -5.03 -0.48
N PRO A 41 -12.54 -4.71 -1.65
CA PRO A 41 -12.24 -3.33 -2.00
C PRO A 41 -13.53 -2.57 -2.33
N PRO A 42 -13.53 -1.22 -2.25
CA PRO A 42 -14.71 -0.40 -2.57
C PRO A 42 -15.32 -0.67 -3.95
N THR A 43 -14.49 -1.04 -4.95
CA THR A 43 -15.01 -1.35 -6.29
C THR A 43 -15.95 -2.55 -6.34
N TYR A 44 -15.88 -3.48 -5.37
CA TYR A 44 -16.75 -4.66 -5.34
C TYR A 44 -18.21 -4.29 -5.01
N TYR A 45 -18.40 -3.24 -4.22
CA TYR A 45 -19.72 -2.78 -3.79
C TYR A 45 -20.21 -1.54 -4.54
N ARG A 46 -19.45 -1.02 -5.52
CA ARG A 46 -19.75 0.23 -6.22
C ARG A 46 -21.22 0.34 -6.67
N ASP A 47 -21.77 -0.72 -7.25
CA ASP A 47 -23.14 -0.74 -7.79
C ASP A 47 -24.24 -0.89 -6.72
N ARG A 48 -23.87 -1.08 -5.44
CA ARG A 48 -24.81 -1.23 -4.32
C ARG A 48 -25.04 0.05 -3.54
N PHE A 49 -24.31 1.12 -3.88
CA PHE A 49 -24.36 2.40 -3.18
C PHE A 49 -24.71 3.52 -4.15
N SER A 50 -25.32 4.57 -3.61
CA SER A 50 -25.77 5.72 -4.40
C SER A 50 -24.61 6.62 -4.87
N SER A 51 -23.48 6.56 -4.17
CA SER A 51 -22.28 7.36 -4.43
C SER A 51 -21.00 6.57 -4.13
N TRP A 52 -19.89 7.02 -4.73
CA TRP A 52 -18.59 6.42 -4.50
C TRP A 52 -18.11 6.64 -3.06
N GLU A 53 -18.42 7.82 -2.51
CA GLU A 53 -18.11 8.23 -1.16
C GLU A 53 -18.79 7.32 -0.12
N GLU A 54 -20.10 7.06 -0.30
CA GLU A 54 -20.85 6.16 0.58
C GLU A 54 -20.29 4.74 0.55
N CYS A 55 -19.98 4.22 -0.65
CA CYS A 55 -19.35 2.91 -0.82
C CYS A 55 -17.99 2.84 -0.10
N ASN A 56 -17.17 3.88 -0.21
CA ASN A 56 -15.87 3.95 0.45
C ASN A 56 -16.02 3.96 1.97
N ARG A 57 -16.91 4.79 2.54
CA ARG A 57 -17.17 4.79 3.99
C ARG A 57 -17.58 3.41 4.49
N PHE A 58 -18.53 2.76 3.81
CA PHE A 58 -18.96 1.41 4.16
C PHE A 58 -17.79 0.41 4.13
N CYS A 59 -16.97 0.42 3.09
CA CYS A 59 -15.84 -0.50 2.96
C CYS A 59 -14.70 -0.20 3.93
N ALA A 60 -14.53 1.06 4.35
CA ALA A 60 -13.59 1.42 5.40
C ALA A 60 -14.08 0.88 6.75
N GLN A 61 -15.37 1.03 7.07
CA GLN A 61 -15.96 0.51 8.31
C GLN A 61 -15.93 -1.02 8.40
N MET A 62 -16.03 -1.72 7.26
CA MET A 62 -15.89 -3.18 7.20
C MET A 62 -14.56 -3.67 7.78
N ILE A 63 -13.49 -2.87 7.72
CA ILE A 63 -12.20 -3.23 8.32
C ILE A 63 -12.32 -3.26 9.85
N GLU A 64 -13.05 -2.33 10.47
CA GLU A 64 -13.33 -2.37 11.90
C GLU A 64 -14.16 -3.59 12.27
N ASP A 65 -15.23 -3.89 11.52
CA ASP A 65 -16.04 -5.08 11.74
C ASP A 65 -15.16 -6.35 11.76
N VAL A 66 -14.25 -6.48 10.79
CA VAL A 66 -13.33 -7.63 10.74
C VAL A 66 -12.34 -7.63 11.91
N ILE A 67 -11.78 -6.48 12.30
CA ILE A 67 -10.87 -6.39 13.45
C ILE A 67 -11.57 -6.88 14.72
N ILE A 68 -12.79 -6.42 14.97
CA ILE A 68 -13.57 -6.80 16.16
C ILE A 68 -13.88 -8.30 16.17
N HIS A 69 -14.34 -8.86 15.05
CA HIS A 69 -14.75 -10.27 14.98
C HIS A 69 -13.58 -11.24 14.93
N GLU A 70 -12.40 -10.79 14.50
CA GLU A 70 -11.17 -11.58 14.59
C GLU A 70 -10.53 -11.53 15.98
N ASP A 71 -11.08 -10.78 16.93
CA ASP A 71 -10.44 -10.34 18.17
C ASP A 71 -9.26 -9.37 17.90
N PRO A 72 -9.40 -8.08 18.29
CA PRO A 72 -8.37 -7.05 18.07
C PRO A 72 -6.98 -7.43 18.58
N GLU A 73 -6.87 -8.16 19.70
CA GLU A 73 -5.57 -8.57 20.25
C GLU A 73 -4.81 -9.53 19.33
N THR A 74 -5.52 -10.16 18.40
CA THR A 74 -4.92 -11.09 17.45
C THR A 74 -4.57 -10.45 16.11
N VAL A 75 -4.92 -9.18 15.88
CA VAL A 75 -4.69 -8.47 14.61
C VAL A 75 -3.47 -7.56 14.74
N ALA A 76 -2.46 -7.80 13.90
CA ALA A 76 -1.21 -7.04 13.93
C ALA A 76 -1.23 -5.83 13.00
N ALA A 77 -1.78 -5.99 11.78
CA ALA A 77 -1.76 -4.91 10.79
C ALA A 77 -2.87 -5.01 9.73
N VAL A 78 -3.23 -3.83 9.19
CA VAL A 78 -3.97 -3.63 7.95
C VAL A 78 -2.97 -3.25 6.86
N VAL A 79 -2.95 -3.99 5.74
CA VAL A 79 -2.00 -3.81 4.63
C VAL A 79 -2.74 -3.47 3.34
N LEU A 80 -2.45 -2.29 2.77
CA LEU A 80 -3.20 -1.74 1.64
C LEU A 80 -2.29 -1.08 0.61
N GLU A 81 -2.51 -1.35 -0.68
CA GLU A 81 -2.05 -0.46 -1.75
C GLU A 81 -2.86 0.84 -1.68
N PRO A 82 -2.27 2.05 -1.65
CA PRO A 82 -3.03 3.30 -1.65
C PRO A 82 -3.96 3.41 -2.87
N ILE A 83 -3.46 2.99 -4.05
CA ILE A 83 -4.25 2.80 -5.27
C ILE A 83 -4.08 1.35 -5.73
N GLY A 84 -5.17 0.59 -5.75
CA GLY A 84 -5.14 -0.85 -6.05
C GLY A 84 -4.96 -1.11 -7.53
N ASN A 85 -3.80 -1.63 -7.95
CA ASN A 85 -3.51 -1.84 -9.38
C ASN A 85 -4.21 -3.06 -9.96
N THR A 86 -4.11 -4.22 -9.28
CA THR A 86 -4.60 -5.49 -9.82
C THR A 86 -6.12 -5.51 -10.05
N GLY A 87 -6.87 -4.76 -9.24
CA GLY A 87 -8.32 -4.62 -9.39
C GLY A 87 -8.75 -3.60 -10.46
N GLY A 88 -7.82 -3.04 -11.25
CA GLY A 88 -8.12 -2.10 -12.32
C GLY A 88 -7.99 -0.63 -11.91
N THR A 89 -6.90 -0.27 -11.24
CA THR A 89 -6.62 1.11 -10.76
C THR A 89 -7.75 1.64 -9.89
N ILE A 90 -7.98 0.96 -8.77
CA ILE A 90 -8.98 1.33 -7.77
C ILE A 90 -8.42 2.50 -6.96
N THR A 91 -8.96 3.70 -7.16
CA THR A 91 -8.63 4.91 -6.40
C THR A 91 -9.69 5.16 -5.32
N PRO A 92 -9.40 4.87 -4.04
CA PRO A 92 -10.32 5.18 -2.94
C PRO A 92 -10.46 6.68 -2.72
N THR A 93 -11.44 7.09 -1.92
CA THR A 93 -11.54 8.49 -1.47
C THR A 93 -10.49 8.80 -0.41
N VAL A 94 -10.21 10.09 -0.17
CA VAL A 94 -9.36 10.52 0.96
C VAL A 94 -9.95 10.05 2.29
N GLU A 95 -11.27 10.23 2.45
CA GLU A 95 -12.03 9.81 3.63
C GLU A 95 -11.85 8.31 3.96
N TYR A 96 -11.73 7.44 2.94
CA TYR A 96 -11.48 6.00 3.13
C TYR A 96 -10.27 5.72 4.03
N PHE A 97 -9.14 6.38 3.73
CA PHE A 97 -7.90 6.15 4.48
C PHE A 97 -7.90 6.88 5.83
N GLN A 98 -8.62 8.01 5.95
CA GLN A 98 -8.79 8.69 7.23
C GLN A 98 -9.53 7.80 8.23
N ILE A 99 -10.66 7.21 7.82
CA ILE A 99 -11.43 6.27 8.64
C ILE A 99 -10.56 5.07 9.03
N ILE A 100 -9.82 4.49 8.10
CA ILE A 100 -8.95 3.32 8.39
C ILE A 100 -7.84 3.67 9.36
N ARG A 101 -7.25 4.87 9.24
CA ARG A 101 -6.21 5.33 10.18
C ARG A 101 -6.78 5.43 11.59
N GLU A 102 -7.95 6.04 11.75
CA GLU A 102 -8.64 6.16 13.05
C GLU A 102 -8.98 4.79 13.65
N ILE A 103 -9.45 3.84 12.82
CA ILE A 103 -9.70 2.46 13.23
C ILE A 103 -8.40 1.80 13.72
N CYS A 104 -7.33 1.90 12.94
CA CYS A 104 -6.04 1.31 13.28
C CYS A 104 -5.49 1.88 14.61
N ASP A 105 -5.63 3.18 14.83
CA ASP A 105 -5.22 3.83 16.09
C ASP A 105 -6.06 3.36 17.28
N ARG A 106 -7.38 3.23 17.11
CA ARG A 106 -8.32 2.80 18.16
C ARG A 106 -8.01 1.39 18.69
N TYR A 107 -7.65 0.48 17.79
CA TYR A 107 -7.42 -0.94 18.13
C TYR A 107 -5.94 -1.31 18.26
N ASN A 108 -5.03 -0.33 18.22
CA ASN A 108 -3.58 -0.57 18.23
C ASN A 108 -3.11 -1.55 17.13
N VAL A 109 -3.69 -1.40 15.93
CA VAL A 109 -3.35 -2.17 14.73
C VAL A 109 -2.45 -1.32 13.84
N LEU A 110 -1.37 -1.88 13.30
CA LEU A 110 -0.49 -1.13 12.41
C LEU A 110 -1.14 -0.90 11.04
N LEU A 111 -0.99 0.30 10.49
CA LEU A 111 -1.34 0.57 9.10
C LEU A 111 -0.09 0.46 8.22
N ILE A 112 -0.14 -0.37 7.19
CA ILE A 112 0.94 -0.53 6.22
C ILE A 112 0.46 -0.11 4.84
N PHE A 113 1.16 0.86 4.24
CA PHE A 113 0.95 1.18 2.84
C PHE A 113 1.95 0.43 1.96
N ASP A 114 1.40 -0.35 1.02
CA ASP A 114 2.15 -0.92 -0.08
C ASP A 114 2.29 0.12 -1.19
N GLU A 115 3.38 0.88 -1.13
CA GLU A 115 3.73 1.94 -2.08
C GLU A 115 4.71 1.45 -3.14
N ILE A 116 4.72 0.14 -3.43
CA ILE A 116 5.54 -0.43 -4.50
C ILE A 116 5.18 0.20 -5.85
N ILE A 117 3.92 0.58 -6.09
CA ILE A 117 3.50 1.25 -7.34
C ILE A 117 3.40 2.76 -7.15
N THR A 118 2.85 3.21 -6.03
CA THR A 118 2.47 4.60 -5.83
C THR A 118 3.61 5.49 -5.35
N GLY A 119 4.65 4.90 -4.75
CA GLY A 119 5.83 5.62 -4.30
C GLY A 119 6.66 6.19 -5.46
N PHE A 120 7.53 7.14 -5.11
CA PHE A 120 8.45 7.82 -6.03
C PHE A 120 7.75 8.54 -7.18
N GLY A 121 6.65 9.24 -6.87
CA GLY A 121 6.09 10.24 -7.78
C GLY A 121 4.88 9.82 -8.61
N ARG A 122 4.43 8.56 -8.51
CA ARG A 122 3.35 8.03 -9.38
C ARG A 122 2.04 8.80 -9.27
N THR A 123 1.70 9.29 -8.07
CA THR A 123 0.48 10.07 -7.81
C THR A 123 0.73 11.58 -7.89
N GLY A 124 1.90 12.00 -8.39
CA GLY A 124 2.33 13.39 -8.35
C GLY A 124 2.84 13.84 -6.99
N HIS A 125 2.93 12.94 -6.00
CA HIS A 125 3.60 13.17 -4.73
C HIS A 125 4.68 12.09 -4.53
N MET A 126 5.63 12.32 -3.62
CA MET A 126 6.69 11.33 -3.36
C MET A 126 6.09 9.99 -2.92
N PHE A 127 5.04 10.04 -2.09
CA PHE A 127 4.27 8.87 -1.68
C PHE A 127 2.77 9.20 -1.74
N ALA A 128 1.93 8.21 -2.06
CA ALA A 128 0.48 8.38 -2.02
C ALA A 128 -0.05 8.64 -0.60
N ALA A 129 0.70 8.29 0.45
CA ALA A 129 0.46 8.78 1.80
C ALA A 129 0.20 10.30 1.85
N GLN A 130 0.93 11.09 1.04
CA GLN A 130 0.73 12.53 0.92
C GLN A 130 -0.52 12.87 0.12
N THR A 131 -0.80 12.14 -0.96
CA THR A 131 -2.02 12.28 -1.77
C THR A 131 -3.29 12.08 -0.94
N PHE A 132 -3.28 11.10 -0.03
CA PHE A 132 -4.41 10.79 0.83
C PHE A 132 -4.35 11.48 2.19
N GLY A 133 -3.31 12.26 2.48
CA GLY A 133 -3.16 12.96 3.77
C GLY A 133 -3.10 12.04 4.99
N VAL A 134 -2.64 10.80 4.83
CA VAL A 134 -2.59 9.78 5.89
C VAL A 134 -1.20 9.17 5.96
N THR A 135 -0.58 9.25 7.14
CA THR A 135 0.75 8.66 7.39
C THR A 135 0.62 7.25 7.99
N PRO A 136 1.00 6.20 7.27
CA PRO A 136 0.99 4.82 7.79
C PRO A 136 2.10 4.62 8.84
N ASP A 137 2.09 3.46 9.51
CA ASP A 137 3.15 3.05 10.42
C ASP A 137 4.35 2.46 9.66
N ILE A 138 4.09 1.80 8.52
CA ILE A 138 5.09 1.22 7.63
C ILE A 138 4.75 1.53 6.17
N ILE A 139 5.77 1.83 5.37
CA ILE A 139 5.70 1.91 3.91
C ILE A 139 6.59 0.82 3.30
N CYS A 140 6.01 -0.01 2.44
CA CYS A 140 6.75 -0.91 1.56
C CYS A 140 6.99 -0.23 0.21
N SER A 141 8.22 -0.26 -0.30
CA SER A 141 8.54 0.33 -1.60
C SER A 141 9.61 -0.40 -2.39
N GLY A 142 9.74 -0.05 -3.65
CA GLY A 142 10.49 -0.74 -4.70
C GLY A 142 10.20 -0.07 -6.04
N LYS A 143 10.19 -0.80 -7.17
CA LYS A 143 9.90 -0.28 -8.54
C LYS A 143 10.49 1.12 -8.81
N GLY A 144 9.70 2.17 -8.59
CA GLY A 144 10.09 3.57 -8.76
C GLY A 144 11.33 3.98 -7.95
N LEU A 145 11.60 3.31 -6.82
CA LEU A 145 12.78 3.51 -5.96
C LEU A 145 14.11 3.48 -6.73
N SER A 146 14.18 2.69 -7.78
CA SER A 146 15.37 2.60 -8.65
C SER A 146 15.03 2.82 -10.12
N SER A 147 13.80 3.24 -10.42
CA SER A 147 13.22 3.28 -11.77
C SER A 147 13.41 1.97 -12.56
N GLY A 148 13.56 0.83 -11.88
CA GLY A 148 13.84 -0.47 -12.50
C GLY A 148 15.28 -0.68 -13.00
N VAL A 149 16.19 0.27 -12.79
CA VAL A 149 17.60 0.18 -13.22
C VAL A 149 18.33 -0.93 -12.46
N MET A 150 18.07 -1.04 -11.16
CA MET A 150 18.65 -2.06 -10.29
C MET A 150 17.60 -2.63 -9.33
N PRO A 151 17.64 -3.93 -8.99
CA PRO A 151 16.75 -4.50 -7.99
C PRO A 151 16.97 -3.83 -6.63
N MET A 152 15.92 -3.15 -6.14
CA MET A 152 15.94 -2.50 -4.84
C MET A 152 14.52 -2.50 -4.27
N GLY A 153 14.42 -2.83 -2.99
CA GLY A 153 13.22 -2.68 -2.19
C GLY A 153 13.57 -2.05 -0.85
N ALA A 154 12.61 -1.36 -0.25
CA ALA A 154 12.78 -0.71 1.05
C ALA A 154 11.52 -0.89 1.89
N VAL A 155 11.71 -1.09 3.19
CA VAL A 155 10.67 -0.99 4.20
C VAL A 155 11.04 0.20 5.08
N MET A 156 10.19 1.22 5.09
CA MET A 156 10.35 2.40 5.94
C MET A 156 9.33 2.29 7.06
N ALA A 157 9.78 2.36 8.31
CA ALA A 157 8.92 2.23 9.49
C ALA A 157 9.08 3.46 10.38
N ARG A 158 8.05 3.76 11.17
CA ARG A 158 8.17 4.76 12.25
C ARG A 158 9.27 4.35 13.22
N GLU A 159 10.00 5.34 13.73
CA GLU A 159 11.10 5.15 14.68
C GLU A 159 10.72 4.29 15.89
N LYS A 160 9.55 4.56 16.50
CA LYS A 160 8.99 3.77 17.61
C LYS A 160 8.90 2.25 17.36
N LEU A 161 8.77 1.82 16.10
CA LEU A 161 8.74 0.40 15.75
C LEU A 161 10.15 -0.19 15.72
N GLY A 162 11.15 0.60 15.33
CA GLY A 162 12.56 0.22 15.42
C GLY A 162 13.03 0.09 16.86
N GLU A 163 12.57 0.99 17.74
CA GLU A 163 12.87 0.97 19.18
C GLU A 163 12.43 -0.32 19.87
N ALA A 164 11.40 -1.01 19.37
CA ALA A 164 10.97 -2.31 19.89
C ALA A 164 12.05 -3.41 19.77
N PHE A 165 13.06 -3.20 18.94
CA PHE A 165 14.21 -4.09 18.77
C PHE A 165 15.49 -3.55 19.43
N VAL A 166 15.39 -2.50 20.25
CA VAL A 166 16.54 -1.88 20.93
C VAL A 166 16.36 -2.03 22.43
N GLY A 167 17.37 -2.57 23.11
CA GLY A 167 17.39 -2.63 24.57
C GLY A 167 18.71 -3.16 25.13
N PRO A 168 18.75 -3.47 26.44
CA PRO A 168 19.93 -4.05 27.07
C PRO A 168 20.36 -5.34 26.36
N ALA A 169 21.66 -5.62 26.31
CA ALA A 169 22.18 -6.80 25.63
C ALA A 169 21.58 -8.11 26.20
N GLU A 170 21.25 -8.11 27.48
CA GLU A 170 20.66 -9.23 28.23
C GLU A 170 19.21 -9.52 27.82
N ALA A 171 18.52 -8.55 27.21
CA ALA A 171 17.15 -8.71 26.72
C ALA A 171 17.10 -9.40 25.36
N GLU A 172 18.26 -9.58 24.70
CA GLU A 172 18.40 -10.19 23.37
C GLU A 172 17.45 -9.64 22.31
N LEU A 173 17.04 -8.37 22.46
CA LEU A 173 16.22 -7.65 21.50
C LEU A 173 17.06 -7.39 20.26
N ASN A 174 16.93 -8.25 19.25
CA ASN A 174 17.65 -8.15 17.99
C ASN A 174 16.68 -8.37 16.82
N PHE A 175 16.80 -7.53 15.78
CA PHE A 175 16.08 -7.76 14.53
C PHE A 175 16.78 -8.84 13.70
N ALA A 176 16.42 -10.10 13.95
CA ALA A 176 17.01 -11.27 13.30
C ALA A 176 16.47 -11.53 11.87
N HIS A 177 16.48 -10.51 11.02
CA HIS A 177 16.09 -10.62 9.61
C HIS A 177 17.01 -9.81 8.70
N SER A 178 17.50 -10.43 7.64
CA SER A 178 18.37 -9.79 6.65
C SER A 178 18.38 -10.54 5.34
N HIS A 179 18.92 -9.89 4.31
CA HIS A 179 19.29 -10.49 3.04
C HIS A 179 20.77 -10.26 2.79
N THR A 180 21.46 -11.19 2.11
CA THR A 180 22.89 -11.02 1.76
C THR A 180 23.17 -9.72 1.03
N PHE A 181 22.21 -9.22 0.25
CA PHE A 181 22.32 -7.97 -0.51
C PHE A 181 21.60 -6.78 0.14
N ALA A 182 21.17 -6.90 1.40
CA ALA A 182 20.61 -5.78 2.14
C ALA A 182 21.65 -4.64 2.22
N GLY A 183 21.22 -3.41 1.92
CA GLY A 183 22.12 -2.25 1.91
C GLY A 183 23.14 -2.25 0.76
N ASN A 184 22.87 -2.92 -0.37
CA ASN A 184 23.77 -2.91 -1.53
C ASN A 184 24.12 -1.46 -1.95
N PRO A 185 25.41 -1.06 -1.93
CA PRO A 185 25.80 0.33 -2.13
C PRO A 185 25.54 0.84 -3.54
N LEU A 186 25.62 -0.03 -4.56
CA LEU A 186 25.32 0.35 -5.94
C LEU A 186 23.82 0.57 -6.14
N ALA A 187 22.97 -0.27 -5.53
CA ALA A 187 21.52 -0.06 -5.56
C ALA A 187 21.15 1.25 -4.85
N ALA A 188 21.77 1.51 -3.70
CA ALA A 188 21.57 2.76 -2.96
C ALA A 188 21.98 3.99 -3.78
N ALA A 189 23.13 3.96 -4.46
CA ALA A 189 23.58 5.06 -5.33
C ALA A 189 22.58 5.35 -6.46
N VAL A 190 21.99 4.31 -7.07
CA VAL A 190 20.92 4.45 -8.07
C VAL A 190 19.67 5.09 -7.47
N GLY A 191 19.27 4.66 -6.26
CA GLY A 191 18.13 5.26 -5.56
C GLY A 191 18.33 6.74 -5.22
N CYS A 192 19.53 7.12 -4.76
CA CYS A 192 19.89 8.52 -4.53
C CYS A 192 19.79 9.34 -5.82
N ALA A 193 20.43 8.88 -6.89
CA ALA A 193 20.40 9.58 -8.18
C ALA A 193 18.97 9.74 -8.74
N LEU A 194 18.09 8.75 -8.53
CA LEU A 194 16.68 8.84 -8.89
C LEU A 194 15.96 9.93 -8.08
N ILE A 195 16.18 9.98 -6.77
CA ILE A 195 15.55 11.00 -5.91
C ILE A 195 16.03 12.39 -6.31
N ASP A 196 17.34 12.55 -6.55
CA ASP A 196 17.93 13.82 -7.00
C ASP A 196 17.27 14.27 -8.32
N GLU A 197 17.17 13.37 -9.30
CA GLU A 197 16.50 13.66 -10.59
C GLU A 197 15.03 14.05 -10.41
N LEU A 198 14.27 13.35 -9.55
CA LEU A 198 12.86 13.69 -9.28
C LEU A 198 12.70 15.11 -8.74
N VAL A 199 13.62 15.55 -7.88
CA VAL A 199 13.59 16.85 -7.22
C VAL A 199 14.13 17.94 -8.14
N GLU A 200 15.34 17.77 -8.69
CA GLU A 200 16.03 18.76 -9.52
C GLU A 200 15.26 19.09 -10.80
N GLN A 201 14.61 18.09 -11.41
CA GLN A 201 13.82 18.28 -12.62
C GLN A 201 12.34 18.58 -12.35
N ASP A 202 11.93 18.71 -11.08
CA ASP A 202 10.54 18.89 -10.65
C ASP A 202 9.57 17.91 -11.34
N LEU A 203 9.99 16.64 -11.39
CA LEU A 203 9.25 15.59 -12.10
C LEU A 203 7.89 15.30 -11.46
N LEU A 204 7.75 15.59 -10.15
CA LEU A 204 6.48 15.44 -9.45
C LEU A 204 5.44 16.45 -9.95
N ALA A 205 5.82 17.73 -10.13
CA ALA A 205 4.90 18.72 -10.69
C ALA A 205 4.56 18.43 -12.15
N LYS A 206 5.57 18.05 -12.95
CA LYS A 206 5.35 17.62 -14.34
C LYS A 206 4.39 16.42 -14.39
N GLY A 207 4.58 15.44 -13.50
CA GLY A 207 3.71 14.27 -13.36
C GLY A 207 2.26 14.65 -13.04
N ARG A 208 2.02 15.60 -12.13
CA ARG A 208 0.68 16.14 -11.85
C ARG A 208 0.06 16.78 -13.09
N ALA A 209 0.77 17.70 -13.74
CA ALA A 209 0.26 18.41 -14.92
C ALA A 209 -0.07 17.46 -16.08
N THR A 210 0.81 16.50 -16.38
CA THR A 210 0.55 15.50 -17.43
C THR A 210 -0.55 14.51 -17.02
N GLY A 211 -0.65 14.17 -15.72
CA GLY A 211 -1.73 13.36 -15.16
C GLY A 211 -3.10 14.00 -15.34
N ASP A 212 -3.24 15.28 -15.01
CA ASP A 212 -4.49 16.05 -15.17
C ASP A 212 -4.90 16.15 -16.64
N TYR A 213 -3.92 16.36 -17.52
CA TYR A 213 -4.14 16.35 -18.97
C TYR A 213 -4.67 14.97 -19.43
N LEU A 214 -4.04 13.88 -19.01
CA LEU A 214 -4.47 12.52 -19.35
C LEU A 214 -5.87 12.24 -18.83
N ALA A 215 -6.16 12.59 -17.57
CA ALA A 215 -7.48 12.43 -16.97
C ALA A 215 -8.56 13.18 -17.76
N THR A 216 -8.30 14.45 -18.13
CA THR A 216 -9.21 15.25 -18.95
C THR A 216 -9.47 14.60 -20.30
N LYS A 217 -8.44 14.04 -20.94
CA LYS A 217 -8.61 13.34 -22.23
C LYS A 217 -9.39 12.04 -22.08
N LEU A 218 -9.15 11.26 -21.04
CA LEU A 218 -9.91 10.03 -20.78
C LEU A 218 -11.39 10.32 -20.48
N GLU A 219 -11.68 11.36 -19.70
CA GLU A 219 -13.05 11.81 -19.44
C GLU A 219 -13.79 12.20 -20.74
N SER A 220 -13.08 12.86 -21.67
CA SER A 220 -13.66 13.19 -22.98
C SER A 220 -14.05 11.95 -23.80
N LEU A 221 -13.52 10.76 -23.48
CA LEU A 221 -13.88 9.52 -24.17
C LEU A 221 -15.16 8.87 -23.64
N LYS A 222 -15.72 9.33 -22.50
CA LYS A 222 -17.01 8.83 -21.97
C LYS A 222 -18.15 9.01 -22.98
N GLN A 223 -18.10 10.06 -23.80
CA GLN A 223 -19.09 10.29 -24.87
C GLN A 223 -19.16 9.14 -25.89
N TYR A 224 -18.10 8.34 -26.02
CA TYR A 224 -18.04 7.20 -26.93
C TYR A 224 -18.35 5.86 -26.22
N GLY A 225 -18.71 5.87 -24.94
CA GLY A 225 -18.99 4.67 -24.14
C GLY A 225 -17.77 3.79 -23.85
N VAL A 226 -16.55 4.28 -24.11
CA VAL A 226 -15.28 3.56 -23.90
C VAL A 226 -14.85 3.59 -22.43
N VAL A 227 -15.15 4.70 -21.74
CA VAL A 227 -14.90 4.89 -20.31
C VAL A 227 -16.26 4.89 -19.61
N ARG A 228 -16.40 4.07 -18.55
CA ARG A 228 -17.60 3.99 -17.70
C ARG A 228 -17.34 4.72 -16.40
#